data_AF-A0A8B7UWT5-F1
#
_entry.id   AF-A0A8B7UWT5-F1
#
_cell.length_a   1.000
_cell.length_b   1.000
_cell.length_c   1.000
_cell.angle_alpha   90.00
_cell.angle_beta   90.00
_cell.angle_gamma   90.00
#
_symmetry.space_group_name_H-M   'P 1'
#
loop_
_entity.id
_entity.type
_entity.pdbx_description
1 polymer ?
#
loop_
_entity_poly.entity_id
_entity_poly.type
_entity_poly.pdbx_seq_one_letter_code
_entity_poly.pdbx_strand_id
1 'polypeptide(L)'
;MQPSAIDWNDVRKHKYGHLSESASQHQETADILELGHFTWDKYLKETCSVPAPVHCFKQSYTPPSNEFKISMKLEAQDPRNTTSTCIATVVGLTGARLRLRLDGSDNKNDFWRLVDSAEIQPIGNCEKNGGMLQPPLGFRLNASSWPMFLLKTLNGAEMAPIRIFHKEPPSPSHNFFKMGMKLEAVDRKNPHFICPATIGEVRGSEVLVTFDGWRGAFDYWCRFDSRDIFPVGWCSLTGDNLQPPGTKGKGPPTGS
;
A
#
# COMPACT_ATOMS: atom_id res chain seq x y z
N MET A 1 88.21 28.71 -10.81
CA MET A 1 88.48 27.55 -9.94
C MET A 1 87.20 26.74 -9.82
N GLN A 2 87.15 25.53 -10.36
CA GLN A 2 86.25 24.50 -9.80
C GLN A 2 86.86 23.99 -8.49
N PRO A 3 86.02 23.55 -7.54
CA PRO A 3 85.88 22.10 -7.30
C PRO A 3 84.41 21.72 -6.96
N SER A 4 83.76 20.64 -7.42
CA SER A 4 83.95 19.17 -7.20
C SER A 4 84.20 18.79 -5.73
N ALA A 5 83.59 17.80 -5.06
CA ALA A 5 82.47 16.87 -5.23
C ALA A 5 82.39 16.01 -3.92
N ILE A 6 81.31 15.21 -3.73
CA ILE A 6 81.25 13.90 -2.98
C ILE A 6 81.15 13.99 -1.43
N ASP A 7 80.46 13.15 -0.60
CA ASP A 7 79.91 11.75 -0.59
C ASP A 7 78.74 11.67 0.45
N TRP A 8 77.58 11.03 0.25
CA TRP A 8 77.12 9.61 0.31
C TRP A 8 76.84 8.93 1.68
N ASN A 9 75.73 8.17 1.68
CA ASN A 9 75.22 7.12 2.59
C ASN A 9 74.61 7.57 3.93
N ASP A 10 73.49 7.06 4.45
CA ASP A 10 72.64 5.87 4.24
C ASP A 10 71.27 6.26 4.88
N VAL A 11 70.09 5.89 4.41
CA VAL A 11 69.32 4.74 4.94
C VAL A 11 68.12 4.50 4.01
N ARG A 12 68.09 3.32 3.37
CA ARG A 12 66.88 2.72 2.79
C ARG A 12 65.92 2.28 3.90
N LYS A 13 64.61 2.50 3.73
CA LYS A 13 63.59 1.43 3.59
C LYS A 13 62.13 1.94 3.65
N HIS A 14 61.32 1.33 2.77
CA HIS A 14 59.86 1.15 2.79
C HIS A 14 58.93 2.34 2.52
N LYS A 15 58.26 2.31 1.35
CA LYS A 15 56.80 2.44 1.22
C LYS A 15 56.34 2.08 -0.20
N TYR A 16 55.97 0.82 -0.39
CA TYR A 16 54.99 0.38 -1.39
C TYR A 16 53.79 -0.14 -0.60
N GLY A 17 52.58 0.32 -0.94
CA GLY A 17 51.31 -0.20 -0.41
C GLY A 17 50.38 0.87 0.16
N HIS A 18 49.40 1.31 -0.64
CA HIS A 18 47.96 1.42 -0.31
C HIS A 18 47.27 2.31 -1.33
N LEU A 19 46.72 1.70 -2.39
CA LEU A 19 45.76 2.31 -3.31
C LEU A 19 44.71 1.24 -3.64
N SER A 20 43.95 0.79 -2.63
CA SER A 20 42.77 -0.08 -2.83
C SER A 20 41.72 0.01 -1.72
N GLU A 21 41.85 0.92 -0.75
CA GLU A 21 40.95 0.98 0.42
C GLU A 21 39.72 1.89 0.24
N SER A 22 39.73 2.80 -0.74
CA SER A 22 38.62 3.76 -0.90
C SER A 22 37.42 3.19 -1.66
N ALA A 23 37.63 2.24 -2.58
CA ALA A 23 36.55 1.59 -3.33
C ALA A 23 35.76 0.59 -2.46
N SER A 24 36.44 -0.12 -1.55
CA SER A 24 35.81 -1.07 -0.63
C SER A 24 34.98 -0.38 0.45
N GLN A 25 35.42 0.78 0.96
CA GLN A 25 34.67 1.54 1.96
C GLN A 25 33.40 2.20 1.39
N HIS A 26 33.40 2.60 0.12
CA HIS A 26 32.19 3.10 -0.55
C HIS A 26 31.21 1.97 -0.88
N GLN A 27 31.70 0.76 -1.18
CA GLN A 27 30.87 -0.42 -1.35
C GLN A 27 30.29 -0.90 0.00
N GLU A 28 31.11 -0.97 1.06
CA GLU A 28 30.66 -1.32 2.41
C GLU A 28 29.65 -0.30 2.98
N THR A 29 29.82 1.00 2.73
CA THR A 29 28.85 2.00 3.20
C THR A 29 27.54 1.99 2.41
N ALA A 30 27.56 1.61 1.14
CA ALA A 30 26.35 1.32 0.36
C ALA A 30 25.67 0.03 0.83
N ASP A 31 26.44 -1.03 1.11
CA ASP A 31 25.95 -2.32 1.60
C ASP A 31 25.41 -2.22 3.04
N ILE A 32 25.97 -1.34 3.88
CA ILE A 32 25.49 -1.06 5.25
C ILE A 32 24.18 -0.25 5.23
N LEU A 33 23.97 0.61 4.22
CA LEU A 33 22.69 1.31 4.03
C LEU A 33 21.60 0.40 3.41
N GLU A 34 21.98 -0.60 2.61
CA GLU A 34 21.05 -1.64 2.11
C GLU A 34 20.63 -2.68 3.16
N LEU A 35 21.34 -2.78 4.29
CA LEU A 35 21.16 -3.86 5.26
C LEU A 35 19.84 -3.83 6.05
N GLY A 36 19.02 -2.77 5.92
CA GLY A 36 17.84 -2.54 6.75
C GLY A 36 16.48 -2.45 6.06
N HIS A 37 16.42 -2.35 4.72
CA HIS A 37 15.17 -2.14 4.00
C HIS A 37 14.65 -3.44 3.36
N PHE A 38 13.35 -3.71 3.53
CA PHE A 38 12.69 -4.84 2.91
C PHE A 38 12.68 -4.68 1.38
N THR A 39 13.12 -5.71 0.67
CA THR A 39 12.95 -5.81 -0.79
C THR A 39 12.33 -7.15 -1.15
N TRP A 40 11.40 -7.11 -2.11
CA TRP A 40 10.69 -8.31 -2.55
C TRP A 40 11.64 -9.36 -3.17
N ASP A 41 12.63 -8.92 -3.96
CA ASP A 41 13.56 -9.84 -4.61
C ASP A 41 14.39 -10.64 -3.61
N LYS A 42 14.92 -9.97 -2.57
CA LYS A 42 15.65 -10.64 -1.49
C LYS A 42 14.72 -11.56 -0.71
N TYR A 43 13.53 -11.07 -0.37
CA TYR A 43 12.57 -11.82 0.43
C TYR A 43 12.06 -13.09 -0.27
N LEU A 44 11.76 -13.02 -1.57
CA LEU A 44 11.35 -14.18 -2.39
C LEU A 44 12.47 -15.23 -2.48
N LYS A 45 13.72 -14.80 -2.64
CA LYS A 45 14.90 -15.69 -2.65
C LYS A 45 15.09 -16.37 -1.29
N GLU A 46 15.08 -15.60 -0.20
CA GLU A 46 15.28 -16.12 1.17
C GLU A 46 14.17 -17.08 1.61
N THR A 47 12.94 -16.87 1.12
CA THR A 47 11.78 -17.73 1.45
C THR A 47 11.52 -18.82 0.42
N CYS A 48 12.38 -18.97 -0.60
CA CYS A 48 12.21 -19.91 -1.71
C CYS A 48 10.78 -19.88 -2.29
N SER A 49 10.20 -18.68 -2.41
CA SER A 49 8.80 -18.47 -2.76
C SER A 49 8.67 -17.76 -4.11
N VAL A 50 7.46 -17.81 -4.68
CA VAL A 50 7.14 -17.16 -5.95
C VAL A 50 6.01 -16.13 -5.77
N PRO A 51 6.07 -14.99 -6.46
CA PRO A 51 4.97 -14.04 -6.46
C PRO A 51 3.78 -14.60 -7.25
N ALA A 52 2.56 -14.26 -6.83
CA ALA A 52 1.38 -14.48 -7.66
C ALA A 52 1.50 -13.65 -8.96
N PRO A 53 1.26 -14.24 -10.14
CA PRO A 53 1.26 -13.51 -11.40
C PRO A 53 0.28 -12.33 -11.42
N VAL A 54 0.62 -11.23 -12.11
CA VAL A 54 -0.22 -10.02 -12.18
C VAL A 54 -1.64 -10.26 -12.70
N HIS A 55 -1.84 -11.28 -13.55
CA HIS A 55 -3.16 -11.64 -14.08
C HIS A 55 -4.09 -12.31 -13.05
N CYS A 56 -3.59 -12.65 -11.86
CA CYS A 56 -4.42 -13.15 -10.76
C CYS A 56 -5.28 -12.06 -10.13
N PHE A 57 -4.97 -10.78 -10.36
CA PHE A 57 -5.52 -9.66 -9.61
C PHE A 57 -6.50 -8.84 -10.45
N LYS A 58 -7.56 -8.34 -9.80
CA LYS A 58 -8.38 -7.25 -10.34
C LYS A 58 -7.69 -5.90 -10.08
N GLN A 59 -6.53 -5.72 -10.67
CA GLN A 59 -5.73 -4.49 -10.60
C GLN A 59 -5.21 -4.12 -11.99
N SER A 60 -5.12 -2.82 -12.27
CA SER A 60 -4.53 -2.34 -13.51
C SER A 60 -3.03 -2.64 -13.55
N TYR A 61 -2.51 -3.10 -14.70
CA TYR A 61 -1.07 -3.35 -14.87
C TYR A 61 -0.25 -2.06 -14.76
N THR A 62 -0.81 -0.96 -15.24
CA THR A 62 -0.34 0.39 -14.96
C THR A 62 -1.26 0.98 -13.90
N PRO A 63 -0.77 1.26 -12.68
CA PRO A 63 -1.61 1.82 -11.64
C PRO A 63 -2.25 3.15 -12.06
N PRO A 64 -3.48 3.42 -11.63
CA PRO A 64 -4.16 4.67 -11.95
C PRO A 64 -3.48 5.86 -11.25
N SER A 65 -3.44 7.00 -11.94
CA SER A 65 -2.97 8.26 -11.35
C SER A 65 -3.90 8.72 -10.24
N ASN A 66 -3.35 9.24 -9.15
CA ASN A 66 -4.15 9.82 -8.08
C ASN A 66 -4.15 11.35 -8.16
N GLU A 67 -5.23 11.92 -8.68
CA GLU A 67 -5.41 13.38 -8.84
C GLU A 67 -6.33 14.00 -7.78
N PHE A 68 -6.78 13.21 -6.79
CA PHE A 68 -7.60 13.71 -5.69
C PHE A 68 -6.78 14.61 -4.76
N LYS A 69 -7.48 15.52 -4.09
CA LYS A 69 -6.90 16.38 -3.04
C LYS A 69 -7.64 16.16 -1.74
N ILE A 70 -6.91 16.33 -0.63
CA ILE A 70 -7.52 16.41 0.70
C ILE A 70 -8.58 17.52 0.69
N SER A 71 -9.68 17.30 1.40
CA SER A 71 -10.90 18.11 1.46
C SER A 71 -11.91 17.92 0.33
N MET A 72 -11.53 17.31 -0.80
CA MET A 72 -12.49 17.00 -1.86
C MET A 72 -13.59 16.06 -1.33
N LYS A 73 -14.83 16.33 -1.74
CA LYS A 73 -15.99 15.51 -1.42
C LYS A 73 -16.42 14.64 -2.59
N LEU A 74 -16.90 13.44 -2.27
CA LEU A 74 -17.38 12.43 -3.21
C LEU A 74 -18.52 11.62 -2.58
N GLU A 75 -19.17 10.80 -3.38
CA GLU A 75 -20.12 9.78 -2.92
C GLU A 75 -19.39 8.45 -2.69
N ALA A 76 -19.67 7.77 -1.59
CA ALA A 76 -19.10 6.46 -1.29
C ALA A 76 -20.11 5.56 -0.60
N GLN A 77 -20.02 4.24 -0.84
CA GLN A 77 -20.76 3.27 -0.05
C GLN A 77 -20.24 3.23 1.40
N ASP A 78 -21.13 3.25 2.39
CA ASP A 78 -20.72 3.13 3.80
C ASP A 78 -20.19 1.71 4.06
N PRO A 79 -18.92 1.53 4.48
CA PRO A 79 -18.38 0.20 4.76
C PRO A 79 -19.12 -0.58 5.85
N ARG A 80 -19.88 0.11 6.71
CA ARG A 80 -20.67 -0.50 7.79
C ARG A 80 -22.14 -0.70 7.40
N ASN A 81 -22.57 -0.14 6.28
CA ASN A 81 -23.85 -0.41 5.64
C ASN A 81 -23.73 -0.21 4.12
N THR A 82 -23.32 -1.25 3.41
CA THR A 82 -23.01 -1.18 1.97
C THR A 82 -24.20 -0.87 1.07
N THR A 83 -25.42 -0.87 1.62
CA THR A 83 -26.63 -0.41 0.90
C THR A 83 -26.77 1.11 0.87
N SER A 84 -26.07 1.82 1.76
CA SER A 84 -26.11 3.28 1.87
C SER A 84 -25.01 3.92 1.03
N THR A 85 -25.38 4.86 0.17
CA THR A 85 -24.44 5.81 -0.45
C THR A 85 -24.44 7.10 0.36
N CYS A 86 -23.27 7.53 0.82
CA CYS A 86 -23.07 8.66 1.72
C CYS A 86 -22.10 9.68 1.11
N ILE A 87 -22.11 10.90 1.62
CA ILE A 87 -21.04 11.87 1.33
C ILE A 87 -19.80 11.49 2.13
N ALA A 88 -18.66 11.44 1.45
CA ALA A 88 -17.36 11.24 2.05
C ALA A 88 -16.40 12.37 1.67
N THR A 89 -15.50 12.70 2.59
CA THR A 89 -14.40 13.64 2.38
C THR A 89 -13.08 12.89 2.31
N VAL A 90 -12.22 13.27 1.36
CA VAL A 90 -10.82 12.83 1.31
C VAL A 90 -10.05 13.46 2.48
N VAL A 91 -9.63 12.65 3.45
CA VAL A 91 -8.89 13.08 4.65
C VAL A 91 -7.41 12.68 4.62
N GLY A 92 -6.99 11.95 3.59
CA GLY A 92 -5.60 11.53 3.38
C GLY A 92 -5.43 10.79 2.06
N LEU A 93 -4.18 10.65 1.64
CA LEU A 93 -3.79 10.02 0.37
C LEU A 93 -2.54 9.16 0.61
N THR A 94 -2.44 8.02 -0.06
CA THR A 94 -1.23 7.18 -0.13
C THR A 94 -1.27 6.42 -1.44
N GLY A 95 -0.22 6.53 -2.26
CA GLY A 95 -0.19 6.02 -3.63
C GLY A 95 -1.51 6.21 -4.41
N ALA A 96 -2.10 5.12 -4.88
CA ALA A 96 -3.37 5.10 -5.62
C ALA A 96 -4.63 5.00 -4.72
N ARG A 97 -4.48 5.15 -3.39
CA ARG A 97 -5.58 5.03 -2.41
C ARG A 97 -5.93 6.36 -1.76
N LEU A 98 -7.22 6.51 -1.48
CA LEU A 98 -7.84 7.62 -0.77
C LEU A 98 -8.22 7.16 0.63
N ARG A 99 -7.84 7.93 1.65
CA ARG A 99 -8.41 7.81 3.00
C ARG A 99 -9.66 8.66 3.05
N LEU A 100 -10.80 8.02 3.30
CA LEU A 100 -12.12 8.63 3.28
C LEU A 100 -12.74 8.63 4.66
N ARG A 101 -13.46 9.70 4.96
CA ARG A 101 -14.31 9.82 6.15
C ARG A 101 -15.71 10.23 5.72
N LEU A 102 -16.73 9.55 6.25
CA LEU A 102 -18.12 9.92 5.97
C LEU A 102 -18.47 11.22 6.71
N ASP A 103 -19.06 12.16 5.99
CA ASP A 103 -19.44 13.44 6.56
C ASP A 103 -20.54 13.27 7.61
N GLY A 104 -20.30 13.81 8.81
CA GLY A 104 -21.23 13.71 9.94
C GLY A 104 -21.03 12.46 10.82
N SER A 105 -20.09 11.57 10.49
CA SER A 105 -19.66 10.47 11.35
C SER A 105 -18.46 10.86 12.24
N ASP A 106 -17.88 9.88 12.94
CA ASP A 106 -16.63 10.04 13.69
C ASP A 106 -15.36 9.89 12.83
N ASN A 107 -14.20 10.04 13.48
CA ASN A 107 -12.86 9.89 12.90
C ASN A 107 -12.20 8.54 13.23
N LYS A 108 -12.95 7.60 13.79
CA LYS A 108 -12.46 6.27 14.21
C LYS A 108 -12.72 5.21 13.14
N ASN A 109 -13.60 5.50 12.19
CA ASN A 109 -14.05 4.60 11.13
C ASN A 109 -13.68 5.12 9.73
N ASP A 110 -12.52 5.79 9.60
CA ASP A 110 -11.99 6.13 8.29
C ASP A 110 -11.70 4.84 7.49
N PHE A 111 -11.90 4.88 6.18
CA PHE A 111 -11.72 3.73 5.30
C PHE A 111 -10.91 4.11 4.07
N TRP A 112 -10.34 3.10 3.40
CA TRP A 112 -9.50 3.32 2.22
C TRP A 112 -10.18 2.79 0.97
N ARG A 113 -10.07 3.53 -0.14
CA ARG A 113 -10.53 3.09 -1.47
C ARG A 113 -9.51 3.47 -2.52
N LEU A 114 -9.32 2.61 -3.52
CA LEU A 114 -8.56 2.97 -4.71
C LEU A 114 -9.30 4.03 -5.52
N VAL A 115 -8.57 4.86 -6.25
CA VAL A 115 -9.14 5.89 -7.14
C VAL A 115 -9.97 5.32 -8.31
N ASP A 116 -9.82 4.02 -8.59
CA ASP A 116 -10.57 3.25 -9.59
C ASP A 116 -11.58 2.28 -8.95
N SER A 117 -11.93 2.51 -7.68
CA SER A 117 -12.94 1.69 -6.98
C SER A 117 -14.33 2.03 -7.50
N ALA A 118 -15.12 0.99 -7.82
CA ALA A 118 -16.52 1.15 -8.18
C ALA A 118 -17.40 1.60 -7.00
N GLU A 119 -16.88 1.61 -5.77
CA GLU A 119 -17.59 2.01 -4.55
C GLU A 119 -17.48 3.51 -4.23
N ILE A 120 -16.73 4.28 -5.03
CA ILE A 120 -16.68 5.74 -4.98
C ILE A 120 -17.20 6.35 -6.29
N GLN A 121 -17.94 7.46 -6.19
CA GLN A 121 -18.52 8.15 -7.33
C GLN A 121 -18.46 9.67 -7.15
N PRO A 122 -18.50 10.47 -8.25
CA PRO A 122 -18.65 11.91 -8.13
C PRO A 122 -20.03 12.27 -7.54
N ILE A 123 -20.09 13.41 -6.84
CA ILE A 123 -21.35 13.95 -6.32
C ILE A 123 -22.36 14.19 -7.45
N GLY A 124 -23.60 13.76 -7.22
CA GLY A 124 -24.71 13.78 -8.18
C GLY A 124 -24.94 12.43 -8.87
N ASN A 125 -24.06 11.44 -8.70
CA ASN A 125 -24.24 10.12 -9.31
C ASN A 125 -25.44 9.37 -8.71
N CYS A 126 -25.56 9.33 -7.38
CA CYS A 126 -26.67 8.67 -6.68
C CYS A 126 -28.03 9.20 -7.16
N GLU A 127 -28.19 10.52 -7.21
CA GLU A 127 -29.41 11.18 -7.69
C GLU A 127 -29.68 10.89 -9.18
N LYS A 128 -28.65 10.99 -10.04
CA LYS A 128 -28.75 10.68 -11.47
C LYS A 128 -29.25 9.26 -11.74
N ASN A 129 -28.92 8.32 -10.85
CA ASN A 129 -29.32 6.93 -10.94
C ASN A 129 -30.64 6.62 -10.19
N GLY A 130 -31.39 7.65 -9.76
CA GLY A 130 -32.68 7.51 -9.08
C GLY A 130 -32.57 7.10 -7.61
N GLY A 131 -31.37 7.15 -7.04
CA GLY A 131 -31.11 6.92 -5.63
C GLY A 131 -31.22 8.19 -4.78
N MET A 132 -31.11 8.00 -3.46
CA MET A 132 -31.07 9.09 -2.50
C MET A 132 -29.92 8.86 -1.52
N LEU A 133 -29.10 9.88 -1.30
CA LEU A 133 -28.02 9.84 -0.34
C LEU A 133 -28.55 9.59 1.08
N GLN A 134 -27.90 8.67 1.78
CA GLN A 134 -28.26 8.24 3.11
C GLN A 134 -27.30 8.84 4.15
N PRO A 135 -27.78 9.12 5.38
CA PRO A 135 -26.88 9.41 6.48
C PRO A 135 -25.96 8.20 6.74
N PRO A 136 -24.68 8.42 7.10
CA PRO A 136 -23.79 7.32 7.43
C PRO A 136 -24.27 6.59 8.70
N LEU A 137 -23.95 5.31 8.81
CA LEU A 137 -24.13 4.59 10.07
C LEU A 137 -23.29 5.29 11.15
N GLY A 138 -23.86 5.66 12.29
CA GLY A 138 -23.15 6.48 13.28
C GLY A 138 -23.04 7.96 12.90
N PHE A 139 -23.96 8.45 12.06
CA PHE A 139 -24.28 9.87 11.96
C PHE A 139 -24.55 10.45 13.36
N ARG A 140 -23.87 11.55 13.69
CA ARG A 140 -23.85 12.11 15.06
C ARG A 140 -25.10 12.91 15.43
N LEU A 141 -25.92 13.27 14.44
CA LEU A 141 -27.19 13.98 14.66
C LEU A 141 -28.37 13.02 14.50
N ASN A 142 -29.56 13.49 14.85
CA ASN A 142 -30.79 12.73 14.58
C ASN A 142 -31.07 12.64 13.07
N ALA A 143 -31.83 11.60 12.68
CA ALA A 143 -32.16 11.36 11.27
C ALA A 143 -32.90 12.53 10.62
N SER A 144 -33.75 13.24 11.36
CA SER A 144 -34.49 14.41 10.85
C SER A 144 -33.58 15.59 10.50
N SER A 145 -32.36 15.67 11.02
CA SER A 145 -31.37 16.70 10.66
C SER A 145 -30.63 16.41 9.36
N TRP A 146 -30.75 15.20 8.80
CA TRP A 146 -29.97 14.78 7.62
C TRP A 146 -30.14 15.69 6.40
N PRO A 147 -31.37 16.09 5.98
CA PRO A 147 -31.52 16.93 4.79
C PRO A 147 -30.81 18.28 4.92
N MET A 148 -30.93 18.93 6.08
CA MET A 148 -30.27 20.21 6.36
C MET A 148 -28.75 20.04 6.50
N PHE A 149 -28.31 18.93 7.10
CA PHE A 149 -26.88 18.61 7.20
C PHE A 149 -26.26 18.43 5.82
N LEU A 150 -26.91 17.68 4.93
CA LEU A 150 -26.45 17.44 3.56
C LEU A 150 -26.34 18.75 2.78
N LEU A 151 -27.39 19.58 2.80
CA LEU A 151 -27.39 20.88 2.14
C LEU A 151 -26.24 21.77 2.62
N LYS A 152 -26.04 21.87 3.94
CA LYS A 152 -24.96 22.67 4.52
C LYS A 152 -23.58 22.10 4.17
N THR A 153 -23.45 20.78 4.12
CA THR A 153 -22.17 20.10 3.84
C THR A 153 -21.73 20.29 2.39
N LEU A 154 -22.67 20.34 1.46
CA LEU A 154 -22.38 20.52 0.03
C LEU A 154 -22.26 21.98 -0.39
N ASN A 155 -22.86 22.91 0.35
CA ASN A 155 -22.77 24.34 0.05
C ASN A 155 -21.32 24.86 0.17
N GLY A 156 -20.75 25.31 -0.95
CA GLY A 156 -19.37 25.82 -1.02
C GLY A 156 -18.29 24.75 -0.88
N ALA A 157 -18.65 23.46 -0.93
CA ALA A 157 -17.68 22.38 -0.83
C ALA A 157 -16.89 22.19 -2.14
N GLU A 158 -15.61 21.82 -2.01
CA GLU A 158 -14.81 21.36 -3.15
C GLU A 158 -15.23 19.93 -3.52
N MET A 159 -15.91 19.78 -4.66
CA MET A 159 -16.32 18.48 -5.17
C MET A 159 -15.21 17.85 -6.02
N ALA A 160 -14.94 16.56 -5.83
CA ALA A 160 -14.02 15.82 -6.68
C ALA A 160 -14.52 15.85 -8.15
N PRO A 161 -13.72 16.33 -9.12
CA PRO A 161 -14.15 16.38 -10.52
C PRO A 161 -14.45 14.99 -11.09
N ILE A 162 -15.49 14.86 -11.91
CA ILE A 162 -15.87 13.58 -12.54
C ILE A 162 -14.68 12.92 -13.28
N ARG A 163 -13.82 13.72 -13.93
CA ARG A 163 -12.70 13.25 -14.75
C ARG A 163 -11.59 12.51 -13.97
N ILE A 164 -11.51 12.69 -12.65
CA ILE A 164 -10.45 12.07 -11.84
C ILE A 164 -10.88 10.73 -11.22
N PHE A 165 -12.11 10.28 -11.48
CA PHE A 165 -12.57 8.94 -11.13
C PHE A 165 -12.19 7.97 -12.25
N HIS A 166 -11.42 6.95 -11.91
CA HIS A 166 -10.95 5.96 -12.88
C HIS A 166 -11.94 4.80 -13.01
N LYS A 167 -11.97 4.18 -14.19
CA LYS A 167 -12.76 2.97 -14.43
C LYS A 167 -12.10 1.77 -13.76
N GLU A 168 -12.92 0.93 -13.14
CA GLU A 168 -12.44 -0.29 -12.50
C GLU A 168 -11.75 -1.25 -13.50
N PRO A 169 -10.60 -1.86 -13.14
CA PRO A 169 -9.92 -2.84 -13.99
C PRO A 169 -10.76 -4.10 -14.24
N PRO A 170 -10.52 -4.81 -15.36
CA PRO A 170 -11.19 -6.07 -15.63
C PRO A 170 -10.87 -7.11 -14.55
N SER A 171 -11.88 -7.91 -14.18
CA SER A 171 -11.68 -9.04 -13.26
C SER A 171 -10.99 -10.20 -13.99
N PRO A 172 -10.14 -10.99 -13.32
CA PRO A 172 -9.68 -12.26 -13.85
C PRO A 172 -10.86 -13.17 -14.22
N SER A 173 -10.71 -13.99 -15.27
CA SER A 173 -11.81 -14.86 -15.73
C SER A 173 -12.18 -15.97 -14.74
N HIS A 174 -11.22 -16.36 -13.89
CA HIS A 174 -11.41 -17.31 -12.80
C HIS A 174 -10.30 -17.12 -11.75
N ASN A 175 -10.34 -17.91 -10.68
CA ASN A 175 -9.33 -17.88 -9.63
C ASN A 175 -8.02 -18.52 -10.10
N PHE A 176 -7.01 -17.70 -10.41
CA PHE A 176 -5.68 -18.15 -10.83
C PHE A 176 -4.70 -18.39 -9.67
N PHE A 177 -5.05 -17.97 -8.45
CA PHE A 177 -4.16 -18.12 -7.29
C PHE A 177 -3.87 -19.58 -6.97
N LYS A 178 -2.66 -19.82 -6.45
CA LYS A 178 -2.22 -21.10 -5.92
C LYS A 178 -1.70 -20.92 -4.50
N MET A 179 -1.93 -21.93 -3.67
CA MET A 179 -1.40 -21.97 -2.31
C MET A 179 0.13 -21.78 -2.34
N GLY A 180 0.65 -20.96 -1.43
CA GLY A 180 2.07 -20.62 -1.31
C GLY A 180 2.54 -19.42 -2.15
N MET A 181 1.71 -18.90 -3.07
CA MET A 181 2.06 -17.68 -3.81
C MET A 181 2.10 -16.46 -2.88
N LYS A 182 3.08 -15.57 -3.08
CA LYS A 182 3.20 -14.31 -2.34
C LYS A 182 2.51 -13.16 -3.06
N LEU A 183 1.99 -12.23 -2.27
CA LEU A 183 1.27 -11.03 -2.72
C LEU A 183 1.42 -9.90 -1.70
N GLU A 184 0.91 -8.73 -2.06
CA GLU A 184 0.67 -7.62 -1.14
C GLU A 184 -0.82 -7.59 -0.78
N ALA A 185 -1.16 -7.36 0.50
CA ALA A 185 -2.55 -7.33 0.94
C ALA A 185 -2.80 -6.26 2.00
N VAL A 186 -3.97 -5.62 1.97
CA VAL A 186 -4.42 -4.68 3.00
C VAL A 186 -4.65 -5.43 4.32
N ASP A 187 -4.07 -4.94 5.42
CA ASP A 187 -4.44 -5.39 6.77
C ASP A 187 -5.85 -4.86 7.10
N ARG A 188 -6.86 -5.72 7.09
CA ARG A 188 -8.26 -5.32 7.38
C ARG A 188 -8.47 -4.78 8.80
N LYS A 189 -7.56 -5.08 9.74
CA LYS A 189 -7.61 -4.49 11.10
C LYS A 189 -6.94 -3.13 11.15
N ASN A 190 -5.97 -2.88 10.27
CA ASN A 190 -5.28 -1.59 10.14
C ASN A 190 -5.17 -1.19 8.66
N PRO A 191 -6.26 -0.76 8.00
CA PRO A 191 -6.32 -0.62 6.54
C PRO A 191 -5.39 0.44 5.94
N HIS A 192 -4.71 1.20 6.80
CA HIS A 192 -3.59 2.04 6.39
C HIS A 192 -2.44 1.23 5.79
N PHE A 193 -2.15 0.04 6.33
CA PHE A 193 -1.04 -0.79 5.93
C PHE A 193 -1.42 -1.76 4.81
N ILE A 194 -0.52 -1.86 3.83
CA ILE A 194 -0.41 -3.00 2.93
C ILE A 194 0.82 -3.79 3.39
N CYS A 195 0.71 -5.11 3.46
CA CYS A 195 1.75 -5.99 3.99
C CYS A 195 2.05 -7.14 3.02
N PRO A 196 3.26 -7.71 3.04
CA PRO A 196 3.55 -9.01 2.45
C PRO A 196 2.64 -10.09 3.04
N ALA A 197 2.02 -10.84 2.15
CA ALA A 197 1.12 -11.93 2.48
C ALA A 197 1.38 -13.14 1.58
N THR A 198 0.88 -14.29 2.03
CA THR A 198 0.95 -15.56 1.32
C THR A 198 -0.45 -16.14 1.18
N ILE A 199 -0.79 -16.72 0.03
CA ILE A 199 -2.02 -17.49 -0.16
C ILE A 199 -1.93 -18.78 0.67
N GLY A 200 -2.66 -18.84 1.78
CA GLY A 200 -2.65 -19.99 2.68
C GLY A 200 -3.52 -21.14 2.19
N GLU A 201 -4.62 -20.85 1.48
CA GLU A 201 -5.57 -21.84 0.98
C GLU A 201 -6.39 -21.24 -0.19
N VAL A 202 -6.91 -22.09 -1.07
CA VAL A 202 -7.77 -21.70 -2.20
C VAL A 202 -9.04 -22.55 -2.20
N ARG A 203 -10.22 -21.93 -2.21
CA ARG A 203 -11.53 -22.60 -2.22
C ARG A 203 -12.46 -21.98 -3.27
N GLY A 204 -12.52 -22.58 -4.45
CA GLY A 204 -13.35 -22.07 -5.54
C GLY A 204 -12.94 -20.65 -5.91
N SER A 205 -13.82 -19.68 -5.66
CA SER A 205 -13.54 -18.25 -5.90
C SER A 205 -12.88 -17.53 -4.72
N GLU A 206 -12.72 -18.18 -3.57
CA GLU A 206 -12.13 -17.59 -2.38
C GLU A 206 -10.65 -17.98 -2.23
N VAL A 207 -9.87 -17.09 -1.63
CA VAL A 207 -8.49 -17.32 -1.21
C VAL A 207 -8.33 -16.89 0.25
N LEU A 208 -7.55 -17.68 1.00
CA LEU A 208 -7.13 -17.32 2.35
C LEU A 208 -5.85 -16.50 2.25
N VAL A 209 -5.92 -15.23 2.63
CA VAL A 209 -4.76 -14.35 2.76
C VAL A 209 -4.16 -14.53 4.15
N THR A 210 -2.88 -14.89 4.21
CA THR A 210 -2.14 -15.07 5.46
C THR A 210 -1.00 -14.06 5.55
N PHE A 211 -0.85 -13.38 6.68
CA PHE A 211 0.15 -12.31 6.81
C PHE A 211 1.50 -12.84 7.31
N ASP A 212 2.55 -12.57 6.55
CA ASP A 212 3.89 -13.11 6.81
C ASP A 212 4.43 -12.57 8.16
N GLY A 213 4.77 -13.49 9.08
CA GLY A 213 5.29 -13.16 10.41
C GLY A 213 4.23 -12.91 11.51
N TRP A 214 2.94 -13.07 11.21
CA TRP A 214 1.84 -12.74 12.13
C TRP A 214 1.02 -13.94 12.66
N ARG A 215 1.45 -15.18 12.36
CA ARG A 215 0.91 -16.44 12.92
C ARG A 215 -0.63 -16.52 12.92
N GLY A 216 -1.29 -16.07 11.86
CA GLY A 216 -2.73 -16.22 11.69
C GLY A 216 -3.61 -15.13 12.30
N ALA A 217 -3.05 -14.20 13.08
CA ALA A 217 -3.85 -13.25 13.85
C ALA A 217 -4.62 -12.22 12.98
N PHE A 218 -4.26 -12.07 11.72
CA PHE A 218 -4.80 -11.08 10.79
C PHE A 218 -5.35 -11.73 9.51
N ASP A 219 -5.34 -13.05 9.44
CA ASP A 219 -5.73 -13.79 8.23
C ASP A 219 -7.20 -13.58 7.92
N TYR A 220 -7.53 -13.56 6.63
CA TYR A 220 -8.91 -13.44 6.18
C TYR A 220 -9.13 -14.13 4.85
N TRP A 221 -10.38 -14.53 4.63
CA TRP A 221 -10.87 -14.96 3.33
C TRP A 221 -11.34 -13.76 2.51
N CYS A 222 -11.01 -13.79 1.22
CA CYS A 222 -11.59 -12.90 0.23
C CYS A 222 -11.72 -13.58 -1.13
N ARG A 223 -12.60 -13.05 -1.97
CA ARG A 223 -12.65 -13.44 -3.38
C ARG A 223 -11.35 -13.09 -4.11
N PHE A 224 -11.03 -13.83 -5.16
CA PHE A 224 -9.88 -13.55 -6.03
C PHE A 224 -9.96 -12.19 -6.75
N ASP A 225 -11.16 -11.61 -6.87
CA ASP A 225 -11.41 -10.30 -7.47
C ASP A 225 -11.43 -9.15 -6.45
N SER A 226 -11.00 -9.42 -5.21
CA SER A 226 -10.85 -8.43 -4.15
C SER A 226 -9.93 -7.29 -4.57
N ARG A 227 -10.32 -6.06 -4.21
CA ARG A 227 -9.52 -4.83 -4.44
C ARG A 227 -8.49 -4.57 -3.33
N ASP A 228 -8.49 -5.41 -2.30
CA ASP A 228 -7.58 -5.34 -1.13
C ASP A 228 -6.31 -6.19 -1.29
N ILE A 229 -6.14 -6.85 -2.44
CA ILE A 229 -4.97 -7.67 -2.76
C ILE A 229 -4.29 -7.15 -4.04
N PHE A 230 -2.96 -7.20 -4.05
CA PHE A 230 -2.11 -6.59 -5.07
C PHE A 230 -0.94 -7.50 -5.44
N PRO A 231 -0.44 -7.43 -6.68
CA PRO A 231 0.78 -8.13 -7.05
C PRO A 231 1.98 -7.61 -6.26
N VAL A 232 2.99 -8.46 -6.10
CA VAL A 232 4.27 -8.08 -5.50
C VAL A 232 4.88 -6.88 -6.23
N GLY A 233 5.28 -5.85 -5.47
CA GLY A 233 5.89 -4.62 -5.97
C GLY A 233 4.88 -3.49 -6.26
N TRP A 234 3.58 -3.72 -6.04
CA TRP A 234 2.55 -2.73 -6.33
C TRP A 234 2.70 -1.47 -5.48
N CYS A 235 2.91 -1.59 -4.16
CA CYS A 235 3.15 -0.45 -3.28
C CYS A 235 4.33 0.41 -3.74
N SER A 236 5.45 -0.22 -4.11
CA SER A 236 6.62 0.49 -4.63
C SER A 236 6.31 1.24 -5.93
N LEU A 237 5.50 0.65 -6.80
CA LEU A 237 5.09 1.24 -8.08
C LEU A 237 4.14 2.43 -7.89
N THR A 238 3.24 2.37 -6.91
CA THR A 238 2.27 3.44 -6.64
C THR A 238 2.77 4.50 -5.67
N GLY A 239 3.87 4.26 -4.96
CA GLY A 239 4.29 5.10 -3.82
C GLY A 239 3.37 4.92 -2.60
N ASP A 240 2.86 3.72 -2.38
CA ASP A 240 2.11 3.35 -1.18
C ASP A 240 3.05 2.72 -0.14
N ASN A 241 2.60 2.66 1.11
CA ASN A 241 3.41 2.21 2.23
C ASN A 241 3.29 0.68 2.39
N LEU A 242 4.34 -0.03 2.00
CA LEU A 242 4.49 -1.44 2.30
C LEU A 242 5.10 -1.64 3.69
N GLN A 243 4.37 -2.28 4.59
CA GLN A 243 4.85 -2.64 5.91
C GLN A 243 5.60 -3.98 5.84
N PRO A 244 6.86 -4.07 6.30
CA PRO A 244 7.64 -5.31 6.22
C PRO A 244 6.99 -6.44 7.07
N PRO A 245 7.37 -7.71 6.84
CA PRO A 245 6.82 -8.85 7.57
C PRO A 245 6.96 -8.71 9.09
N GLY A 246 6.02 -9.29 9.84
CA GLY A 246 6.02 -9.23 11.29
C GLY A 246 7.25 -9.90 11.90
N THR A 247 7.83 -9.30 12.95
CA THR A 247 8.99 -9.86 13.66
C THR A 247 8.63 -11.00 14.64
N LYS A 248 7.33 -11.26 14.86
CA LYS A 248 6.82 -12.24 15.85
C LYS A 248 7.07 -13.71 15.49
N GLY A 249 7.82 -13.98 14.42
CA GLY A 249 8.29 -15.30 14.00
C GLY A 249 9.71 -15.67 14.49
N LYS A 250 10.57 -14.71 14.85
CA LYS A 250 11.90 -15.00 15.39
C LYS A 250 11.77 -15.31 16.89
N GLY A 251 11.55 -16.59 17.23
CA GLY A 251 11.83 -17.06 18.59
C GLY A 251 13.31 -16.81 18.92
N PRO A 252 13.71 -16.76 20.22
CA PRO A 252 15.11 -16.67 20.58
C PRO A 252 15.88 -17.82 19.89
N PRO A 253 17.11 -17.61 19.40
CA PRO A 253 17.94 -18.73 18.98
C PRO A 253 18.09 -19.65 20.19
N THR A 254 17.62 -20.88 20.07
CA THR A 254 17.91 -21.93 21.04
C THR A 254 19.40 -22.21 20.93
N GLY A 255 20.17 -21.66 21.87
CA GLY A 255 21.59 -21.95 22.00
C GLY A 255 21.79 -23.45 22.20
N SER A 256 22.53 -24.06 21.29
CA SER A 256 23.22 -25.34 21.47
C SER A 256 24.61 -25.10 22.02
#